data_AF-A0A1W9PR30-F1
#
_entry.id   AF-A0A1W9PR30-F1
#
_cell.length_a   1.000
_cell.length_b   1.000
_cell.length_c   1.000
_cell.angle_alpha   90.00
_cell.angle_beta   90.00
_cell.angle_gamma   90.00
#
_symmetry.space_group_name_H-M   'P 1'
#
loop_
_entity.id
_entity.type
_entity.pdbx_description
1 polymer ?
#
loop_
_entity_poly.entity_id
_entity_poly.type
_entity_poly.pdbx_seq_one_letter_code
_entity_poly.pdbx_strand_id
1 'polypeptide(L)'
;MHFKWVEAGSTTLKRGAGFRLFRAFRVEKEIVLKRLLIISRLKTPCFGKIFLPRLTTVIPKGGTARFWRFFGMNFLVSLPFIIVIVGLVGAGLFAAIAADSAAGAKEFLVGFIPAICVIFCCLFIFSLVVGMIVQQASNAMILEDLGISASLIRGWDVFKNNLGHLLLMAIILFIFGVIAGVILALPFLLILIPAAVSFVLGSAQSTQPLILMGVCLAAYLPIAIVANGILTTYVQAAWTLFYLQLTEQTPEITKEDTIYRICVKSFL
;
A
#
# COMPACT_ATOMS: atom_id res chain seq x y z
N MET A 1 -6.69 -23.75 -36.30
CA MET A 1 -6.00 -22.44 -36.26
C MET A 1 -4.52 -22.68 -36.00
N HIS A 2 -3.70 -22.50 -37.03
CA HIS A 2 -2.27 -22.76 -37.03
C HIS A 2 -1.51 -21.67 -36.26
N PHE A 3 -0.87 -22.03 -35.15
CA PHE A 3 0.14 -21.20 -34.49
C PHE A 3 1.51 -21.54 -35.09
N LYS A 4 2.08 -20.62 -35.87
CA LYS A 4 3.48 -20.66 -36.29
C LYS A 4 4.35 -20.15 -35.14
N TRP A 5 5.11 -21.06 -34.53
CA TRP A 5 6.27 -20.70 -33.72
C TRP A 5 7.39 -20.23 -34.65
N VAL A 6 7.85 -19.00 -34.47
CA VAL A 6 9.07 -18.49 -35.08
C VAL A 6 10.21 -18.77 -34.12
N GLU A 7 11.01 -19.78 -34.47
CA GLU A 7 12.34 -20.02 -33.92
C GLU A 7 13.31 -18.97 -34.49
N ALA A 8 13.83 -18.11 -33.63
CA ALA A 8 14.92 -17.21 -33.96
C ALA A 8 16.03 -17.33 -32.90
N GLY A 9 16.98 -18.21 -33.23
CA GLY A 9 18.41 -17.97 -33.07
C GLY A 9 18.94 -17.58 -31.69
N SER A 10 19.30 -18.59 -30.90
CA SER A 10 20.41 -18.45 -29.95
C SER A 10 21.73 -18.40 -30.72
N THR A 11 22.56 -17.38 -30.52
CA THR A 11 24.01 -17.49 -30.25
C THR A 11 24.68 -16.11 -30.27
N THR A 12 25.61 -15.90 -29.34
CA THR A 12 26.56 -14.77 -29.21
C THR A 12 26.06 -13.45 -28.64
N LEU A 13 26.08 -13.32 -27.30
CA LEU A 13 26.50 -12.07 -26.61
C LEU A 13 26.81 -12.30 -25.11
N LYS A 14 27.72 -13.25 -24.83
CA LYS A 14 28.44 -13.33 -23.56
C LYS A 14 29.63 -12.36 -23.60
N ARG A 15 29.42 -11.13 -23.10
CA ARG A 15 30.40 -10.23 -22.41
C ARG A 15 29.92 -8.78 -22.56
N GLY A 16 29.55 -8.14 -21.43
CA GLY A 16 29.42 -6.67 -21.38
C GLY A 16 28.02 -6.10 -21.08
N ALA A 17 27.13 -6.83 -20.42
CA ALA A 17 25.82 -6.31 -19.98
C ALA A 17 25.88 -5.47 -18.68
N GLY A 18 26.85 -5.73 -17.79
CA GLY A 18 26.94 -5.03 -16.49
C GLY A 18 27.39 -3.56 -16.57
N PHE A 19 28.11 -3.16 -17.63
CA PHE A 19 28.68 -1.81 -17.74
C PHE A 19 27.83 -0.85 -18.59
N ARG A 20 26.77 -1.36 -19.25
CA ARG A 20 25.84 -0.52 -20.03
C ARG A 20 24.67 0.00 -19.22
N LEU A 21 24.25 -0.71 -18.15
CA LEU A 21 23.19 -0.24 -17.25
C LEU A 21 23.60 1.02 -16.46
N PHE A 22 24.87 1.12 -16.06
CA PHE A 22 25.39 2.30 -15.35
C PHE A 22 25.57 3.53 -16.26
N ARG A 23 25.72 3.33 -17.58
CA ARG A 23 25.79 4.44 -18.54
C ARG A 23 24.42 5.03 -18.85
N ALA A 24 23.35 4.22 -18.84
CA ALA A 24 21.98 4.70 -18.98
C ALA A 24 21.58 5.66 -17.84
N PHE A 25 21.91 5.31 -16.59
CA PHE A 25 21.61 6.16 -15.43
C PHE A 25 22.42 7.47 -15.38
N ARG A 26 23.63 7.50 -15.97
CA ARG A 26 24.47 8.72 -16.01
C ARG A 26 24.03 9.69 -17.11
N VAL A 27 23.53 9.20 -18.25
CA VAL A 27 22.99 10.04 -19.34
C VAL A 27 21.66 10.68 -18.94
N GLU A 28 20.86 10.01 -18.11
CA GLU A 28 19.58 10.56 -17.63
C GLU A 28 19.79 11.79 -16.72
N LYS A 29 20.86 11.82 -15.90
CA LYS A 29 21.19 13.01 -15.08
C LYS A 29 21.59 14.23 -15.91
N GLU A 30 22.35 14.06 -16.98
CA GLU A 30 22.74 15.15 -17.89
C GLU A 30 21.56 15.71 -18.68
N ILE A 31 20.63 14.84 -19.12
CA ILE A 31 19.41 15.25 -19.83
C ILE A 31 18.44 15.97 -18.88
N VAL A 32 18.29 15.49 -17.65
CA VAL A 32 17.46 16.14 -16.62
C VAL A 32 18.06 17.49 -16.23
N LEU A 33 19.38 17.60 -16.09
CA LEU A 33 20.04 18.87 -15.75
C LEU A 33 19.99 19.89 -16.90
N LYS A 34 20.16 19.44 -18.16
CA LYS A 34 19.97 20.31 -19.34
C LYS A 34 18.52 20.73 -19.54
N ARG A 35 17.54 19.85 -19.29
CA ARG A 35 16.11 20.20 -19.30
C ARG A 35 15.76 21.17 -18.16
N LEU A 36 16.32 21.00 -16.96
CA LEU A 36 16.15 21.94 -15.83
C LEU A 36 16.77 23.31 -16.10
N LEU A 37 17.93 23.37 -16.77
CA LEU A 37 18.56 24.65 -17.17
C LEU A 37 17.82 25.37 -18.31
N ILE A 38 17.15 24.63 -19.20
CA ILE A 38 16.27 25.22 -20.22
C ILE A 38 14.98 25.73 -19.58
N ILE A 39 14.43 25.01 -18.60
CA ILE A 39 13.24 25.44 -17.85
C ILE A 39 13.53 26.67 -16.97
N SER A 40 14.74 26.82 -16.42
CA SER A 40 15.11 27.99 -15.61
C SER A 40 15.35 29.28 -16.42
N ARG A 41 15.60 29.19 -17.74
CA ARG A 41 15.69 30.35 -18.65
C ARG A 41 14.39 30.70 -19.36
N LEU A 42 13.37 29.85 -19.30
CA LEU A 42 12.02 30.19 -19.76
C LEU A 42 11.31 31.02 -18.69
N LYS A 43 11.78 32.27 -18.54
CA LYS A 43 11.08 33.34 -17.82
C LYS A 43 9.84 33.73 -18.63
N THR A 44 8.85 32.85 -18.65
CA THR A 44 7.58 33.04 -19.36
C THR A 44 6.68 33.95 -18.52
N PRO A 45 6.36 35.18 -18.97
CA PRO A 45 5.42 36.05 -18.28
C PRO A 45 3.97 35.52 -18.28
N CYS A 46 3.72 34.37 -18.95
CA CYS A 46 2.40 33.77 -19.08
C CYS A 46 2.06 32.71 -18.02
N PHE A 47 3.05 32.13 -17.33
CA PHE A 47 2.78 31.05 -16.36
C PHE A 47 2.00 31.55 -15.13
N GLY A 48 2.13 32.84 -14.80
CA GLY A 48 1.45 33.46 -13.66
C GLY A 48 -0.05 33.73 -13.84
N LYS A 49 -0.57 33.78 -15.07
CA LYS A 49 -1.99 34.15 -15.31
C LYS A 49 -2.91 32.97 -15.67
N ILE A 50 -2.37 31.86 -16.18
CA ILE A 50 -3.18 30.71 -16.58
C ILE A 50 -3.14 29.59 -15.50
N PHE A 51 -2.03 29.45 -14.77
CA PHE A 51 -1.86 28.31 -13.85
C PHE A 51 -2.24 28.61 -12.39
N LEU A 52 -2.23 29.89 -11.97
CA LEU A 52 -2.54 30.28 -10.59
C LEU A 52 -4.04 30.36 -10.22
N PRO A 53 -5.00 30.73 -11.09
CA PRO A 53 -6.40 30.82 -10.66
C PRO A 53 -7.12 29.45 -10.58
N ARG A 54 -6.54 28.36 -11.12
CA ARG A 54 -7.13 27.02 -11.09
C ARG A 54 -6.66 26.14 -9.92
N LEU A 55 -5.58 26.49 -9.22
CA LEU A 55 -5.16 25.75 -8.02
C LEU A 55 -5.83 26.24 -6.73
N THR A 56 -6.27 27.50 -6.63
CA THR A 56 -6.85 28.05 -5.39
C THR A 56 -8.38 27.92 -5.30
N THR A 57 -9.06 27.55 -6.39
CA THR A 57 -10.53 27.40 -6.43
C THR A 57 -11.00 25.94 -6.29
N VAL A 58 -10.09 24.95 -6.30
CA VAL A 58 -10.41 23.51 -6.18
C VAL A 58 -10.12 22.99 -4.77
N ILE A 59 -10.24 23.83 -3.74
CA ILE A 59 -10.55 23.33 -2.39
C ILE A 59 -12.07 23.46 -2.25
N PRO A 60 -12.86 22.46 -2.71
CA PRO A 60 -14.29 22.53 -2.54
C PRO A 60 -14.60 22.58 -1.04
N LYS A 61 -15.50 23.49 -0.65
CA LYS A 61 -16.11 23.58 0.69
C LYS A 61 -16.87 22.30 1.11
N GLY A 62 -16.66 21.17 0.41
CA GLY A 62 -17.22 19.84 0.66
C GLY A 62 -16.18 18.76 0.96
N GLY A 63 -14.94 19.11 1.31
CA GLY A 63 -13.92 18.13 1.71
C GLY A 63 -14.37 17.22 2.86
N THR A 64 -15.17 17.76 3.79
CA THR A 64 -15.77 17.00 4.90
C THR A 64 -16.75 15.95 4.40
N ALA A 65 -17.60 16.26 3.41
CA ALA A 65 -18.56 15.29 2.87
C ALA A 65 -17.86 14.10 2.19
N ARG A 66 -16.76 14.33 1.46
CA ARG A 66 -15.96 13.26 0.86
C ARG A 66 -15.20 12.44 1.91
N PHE A 67 -14.64 13.11 2.91
CA PHE A 67 -14.03 12.43 4.05
C PHE A 67 -15.02 11.48 4.75
N TRP A 68 -16.24 11.93 5.02
CA TRP A 68 -17.27 11.11 5.65
C TRP A 68 -17.69 9.91 4.80
N ARG A 69 -17.71 10.03 3.47
CA ARG A 69 -17.97 8.90 2.56
C ARG A 69 -16.85 7.86 2.62
N PHE A 70 -15.60 8.30 2.57
CA PHE A 70 -14.44 7.42 2.66
C PHE A 70 -14.35 6.74 4.03
N PHE A 71 -14.56 7.49 5.11
CA PHE A 71 -14.62 6.97 6.47
C PHE A 71 -15.77 5.97 6.63
N GLY A 72 -16.96 6.31 6.15
CA GLY A 72 -18.14 5.44 6.22
C GLY A 72 -17.95 4.11 5.49
N MET A 73 -17.29 4.12 4.32
CA MET A 73 -16.95 2.89 3.59
C MET A 73 -15.96 2.03 4.38
N ASN A 74 -14.87 2.61 4.89
CA ASN A 74 -13.88 1.88 5.68
C ASN A 74 -14.51 1.31 6.97
N PHE A 75 -15.37 2.09 7.63
CA PHE A 75 -16.10 1.66 8.81
C PHE A 75 -17.02 0.47 8.49
N LEU A 76 -17.82 0.56 7.43
CA LEU A 76 -18.73 -0.51 6.98
C LEU A 76 -17.98 -1.82 6.70
N VAL A 77 -16.83 -1.73 6.02
CA VAL A 77 -15.97 -2.89 5.71
C VAL A 77 -15.35 -3.48 6.98
N SER A 78 -14.93 -2.62 7.92
CA SER A 78 -14.28 -3.05 9.16
C SER A 78 -15.26 -3.67 10.17
N LEU A 79 -16.56 -3.39 10.06
CA LEU A 79 -17.60 -3.82 10.99
C LEU A 79 -17.60 -5.34 11.27
N PRO A 80 -17.59 -6.26 10.28
CA PRO A 80 -17.48 -7.69 10.55
C PRO A 80 -16.20 -8.07 11.30
N PHE A 81 -15.07 -7.43 11.00
CA PHE A 81 -13.82 -7.68 11.71
C PHE A 81 -13.89 -7.21 13.15
N ILE A 82 -14.48 -6.04 13.40
CA ILE A 82 -14.70 -5.50 14.75
C ILE A 82 -15.58 -6.44 15.55
N ILE A 83 -16.69 -6.94 14.98
CA ILE A 83 -17.58 -7.90 15.67
C ILE A 83 -16.81 -9.17 16.07
N VAL A 84 -16.01 -9.73 15.15
CA VAL A 84 -15.25 -10.96 15.44
C VAL A 84 -14.17 -10.70 16.50
N ILE A 85 -13.44 -9.58 16.42
CA ILE A 85 -12.41 -9.22 17.40
C ILE A 85 -13.03 -8.98 18.77
N VAL A 86 -14.11 -8.20 18.86
CA VAL A 86 -14.82 -7.94 20.11
C VAL A 86 -15.40 -9.22 20.69
N GLY A 87 -15.95 -10.11 19.84
CA GLY A 87 -16.42 -11.42 20.26
C GLY A 87 -15.32 -12.31 20.82
N LEU A 88 -14.16 -12.36 20.17
CA LEU A 88 -12.99 -13.13 20.63
C LEU A 88 -12.42 -12.58 21.94
N VAL A 89 -12.26 -11.27 22.04
CA VAL A 89 -11.77 -10.60 23.24
C VAL A 89 -12.77 -10.76 24.39
N GLY A 90 -14.07 -10.59 24.11
CA GLY A 90 -15.14 -10.77 25.08
C GLY A 90 -15.23 -12.20 25.58
N ALA A 91 -15.15 -13.20 24.69
CA ALA A 91 -15.10 -14.61 25.06
C ALA A 91 -13.85 -14.94 25.88
N GLY A 92 -12.69 -14.40 25.50
CA GLY A 92 -11.45 -14.57 26.25
C GLY A 92 -11.52 -13.97 27.65
N LEU A 93 -12.07 -12.76 27.78
CA LEU A 93 -12.25 -12.09 29.06
C LEU A 93 -13.27 -12.82 29.94
N PHE A 94 -14.40 -13.25 29.37
CA PHE A 94 -15.42 -14.01 30.09
C PHE A 94 -14.87 -15.34 30.61
N ALA A 95 -14.14 -16.08 29.77
CA ALA A 95 -13.50 -17.34 30.16
C ALA A 95 -12.41 -17.14 31.22
N ALA A 96 -11.64 -16.04 31.14
CA ALA A 96 -10.63 -15.71 32.16
C ALA A 96 -11.27 -15.38 33.52
N ILE A 97 -12.42 -14.71 33.56
CA ILE A 97 -13.14 -14.38 34.80
C ILE A 97 -13.83 -15.62 35.37
N ALA A 98 -14.36 -16.51 34.52
CA ALA A 98 -15.02 -17.74 34.94
C ALA A 98 -14.05 -18.85 35.42
N ALA A 99 -12.75 -18.70 35.15
CA ALA A 99 -11.74 -19.65 35.59
C ALA A 99 -11.45 -19.48 37.10
N ASP A 100 -12.23 -20.15 37.94
CA ASP A 100 -12.16 -20.08 39.40
C ASP A 100 -10.92 -20.79 40.01
N SER A 101 -10.04 -21.36 39.19
CA SER A 101 -8.83 -22.05 39.65
C SER A 101 -7.64 -21.86 38.70
N ALA A 102 -6.44 -21.86 39.29
CA ALA A 102 -5.17 -21.80 38.56
C ALA A 102 -4.95 -22.99 37.61
N ALA A 103 -5.71 -24.09 37.74
CA ALA A 103 -5.68 -25.23 36.82
C ALA A 103 -6.49 -24.94 35.54
N GLY A 104 -7.68 -24.36 35.66
CA GLY A 104 -8.53 -24.01 34.52
C GLY A 104 -7.92 -22.95 33.60
N ALA A 105 -7.14 -22.01 34.16
CA ALA A 105 -6.44 -20.99 33.37
C ALA A 105 -5.39 -21.57 32.40
N LYS A 106 -4.75 -22.68 32.77
CA LYS A 106 -3.71 -23.33 31.94
C LYS A 106 -4.34 -24.06 30.76
N GLU A 107 -5.43 -24.78 31.01
CA GLU A 107 -6.17 -25.49 29.97
C GLU A 107 -6.83 -24.52 28.99
N PHE A 108 -7.32 -23.38 29.49
CA PHE A 108 -7.81 -22.30 28.64
C PHE A 108 -6.72 -21.75 27.72
N LEU A 109 -5.53 -21.42 28.22
CA LEU A 109 -4.43 -20.93 27.37
C LEU A 109 -4.02 -21.97 26.32
N VAL A 110 -3.90 -23.24 26.70
CA VAL A 110 -3.47 -24.31 25.78
C VAL A 110 -4.50 -24.60 24.69
N GLY A 111 -5.81 -24.52 24.99
CA GLY A 111 -6.87 -24.70 24.00
C GLY A 111 -7.18 -23.46 23.16
N PHE A 112 -7.09 -22.26 23.76
CA PHE A 112 -7.55 -21.01 23.15
C PHE A 112 -6.48 -20.37 22.25
N ILE A 113 -5.19 -20.48 22.59
CA ILE A 113 -4.09 -19.96 21.75
C ILE A 113 -4.09 -20.56 20.33
N PRO A 114 -4.15 -21.89 20.13
CA PRO A 114 -4.19 -22.45 18.78
C PRO A 114 -5.49 -22.07 18.04
N ALA A 115 -6.63 -22.02 18.74
CA ALA A 115 -7.90 -21.60 18.14
C ALA A 115 -7.84 -20.14 17.65
N ILE A 116 -7.31 -19.20 18.45
CA ILE A 116 -7.10 -17.81 18.03
C ILE A 116 -6.16 -17.77 16.83
N CYS A 117 -5.07 -18.54 16.85
CA CYS A 117 -4.09 -18.55 15.76
C CYS A 117 -4.73 -18.95 14.42
N VAL A 118 -5.54 -20.02 14.41
CA VAL A 118 -6.26 -20.44 13.19
C VAL A 118 -7.25 -19.37 12.74
N ILE A 119 -8.05 -18.83 13.65
CA ILE A 119 -9.03 -17.79 13.31
C ILE A 119 -8.33 -16.53 12.77
N PHE A 120 -7.23 -16.11 13.38
CA PHE A 120 -6.47 -14.94 12.96
C PHE A 120 -5.85 -15.15 11.57
N CYS A 121 -5.32 -16.34 11.28
CA CYS A 121 -4.84 -16.70 9.94
C CYS A 121 -5.96 -16.67 8.90
N CYS A 122 -7.14 -17.21 9.21
CA CYS A 122 -8.29 -17.16 8.31
C CYS A 122 -8.77 -15.72 8.07
N LEU A 123 -8.86 -14.91 9.12
CA LEU A 123 -9.23 -13.49 9.02
C LEU A 123 -8.18 -12.70 8.24
N PHE A 124 -6.90 -13.02 8.37
CA PHE A 124 -5.84 -12.36 7.63
C PHE A 124 -5.99 -12.60 6.13
N ILE A 125 -6.16 -13.85 5.69
CA ILE A 125 -6.38 -14.17 4.27
C ILE A 125 -7.65 -13.49 3.75
N PHE A 126 -8.74 -13.52 4.54
CA PHE A 126 -9.97 -12.82 4.18
C PHE A 126 -9.75 -11.31 4.06
N SER A 127 -8.98 -10.71 4.97
CA SER A 127 -8.66 -9.27 4.93
C SER A 127 -7.85 -8.87 3.70
N LEU A 128 -6.98 -9.74 3.19
CA LEU A 128 -6.25 -9.46 1.96
C LEU A 128 -7.19 -9.37 0.75
N VAL A 129 -8.15 -10.29 0.66
CA VAL A 129 -9.14 -10.30 -0.45
C VAL A 129 -10.05 -9.08 -0.36
N VAL A 130 -10.61 -8.81 0.82
CA VAL A 130 -11.47 -7.64 1.04
C VAL A 130 -10.70 -6.35 0.82
N GLY A 131 -9.46 -6.27 1.28
CA GLY A 131 -8.58 -5.12 1.09
C GLY A 131 -8.36 -4.79 -0.39
N MET A 132 -8.16 -5.80 -1.25
CA MET A 132 -8.05 -5.59 -2.69
C MET A 132 -9.33 -4.98 -3.29
N ILE A 133 -10.51 -5.47 -2.90
CA ILE A 133 -11.80 -4.96 -3.40
C ILE A 133 -12.00 -3.51 -2.94
N VAL A 134 -11.71 -3.22 -1.69
CA VAL A 134 -11.87 -1.88 -1.09
C VAL A 134 -10.91 -0.87 -1.69
N GLN A 135 -9.70 -1.31 -2.05
CA GLN A 135 -8.73 -0.49 -2.76
C GLN A 135 -9.28 -0.04 -4.12
N GLN A 136 -9.90 -0.94 -4.88
CA GLN A 136 -10.53 -0.59 -6.16
C GLN A 136 -11.78 0.27 -5.96
N ALA A 137 -12.60 -0.03 -4.95
CA ALA A 137 -13.77 0.78 -4.62
C ALA A 137 -13.40 2.21 -4.22
N SER A 138 -12.30 2.40 -3.49
CA SER A 138 -11.78 3.72 -3.11
C SER A 138 -11.34 4.53 -4.33
N ASN A 139 -10.65 3.91 -5.28
CA ASN A 139 -10.26 4.56 -6.53
C ASN A 139 -11.49 4.94 -7.37
N ALA A 140 -12.47 4.04 -7.50
CA ALA A 140 -13.73 4.31 -8.22
C ALA A 140 -14.52 5.46 -7.55
N MET A 141 -14.58 5.50 -6.21
CA MET A 141 -15.25 6.57 -5.48
C MET A 141 -14.63 7.94 -5.75
N ILE A 142 -13.29 8.03 -5.79
CA ILE A 142 -12.58 9.30 -5.99
C ILE A 142 -12.61 9.74 -7.46
N LEU A 143 -12.47 8.80 -8.40
CA LEU A 143 -12.38 9.10 -9.83
C LEU A 143 -13.74 9.27 -10.51
N GLU A 144 -14.74 8.49 -10.09
CA GLU A 144 -16.08 8.46 -10.71
C GLU A 144 -17.16 9.19 -9.86
N ASP A 145 -16.79 9.77 -8.71
CA ASP A 145 -17.67 10.46 -7.73
C ASP A 145 -18.93 9.64 -7.33
N LEU A 146 -18.79 8.32 -7.29
CA LEU A 146 -19.86 7.39 -6.94
C LEU A 146 -20.19 7.40 -5.44
N GLY A 147 -21.44 7.06 -5.10
CA GLY A 147 -21.84 6.77 -3.72
C GLY A 147 -21.22 5.48 -3.18
N ILE A 148 -21.23 5.29 -1.85
CA ILE A 148 -20.55 4.19 -1.14
C ILE A 148 -20.94 2.79 -1.65
N SER A 149 -22.23 2.55 -1.88
CA SER A 149 -22.73 1.26 -2.36
C SER A 149 -22.35 1.02 -3.83
N ALA A 150 -22.51 2.04 -4.67
CA ALA A 150 -22.15 1.98 -6.09
C ALA A 150 -20.64 1.76 -6.29
N SER A 151 -19.79 2.39 -5.47
CA SER A 151 -18.34 2.19 -5.53
C SER A 151 -17.93 0.77 -5.14
N LEU A 152 -18.62 0.13 -4.19
CA LEU A 152 -18.35 -1.27 -3.81
C LEU A 152 -18.76 -2.25 -4.92
N ILE A 153 -19.93 -2.05 -5.53
CA ILE A 153 -20.39 -2.87 -6.67
C ILE A 153 -19.40 -2.73 -7.83
N ARG A 154 -18.98 -1.50 -8.15
CA ARG A 154 -18.00 -1.22 -9.20
C ARG A 154 -16.65 -1.88 -8.90
N GLY A 155 -16.15 -1.75 -7.67
CA GLY A 155 -14.90 -2.39 -7.23
C GLY A 155 -14.97 -3.92 -7.33
N TRP A 156 -16.13 -4.52 -7.01
CA TRP A 156 -16.36 -5.96 -7.15
C TRP A 156 -16.38 -6.43 -8.60
N ASP A 157 -16.96 -5.66 -9.51
CA ASP A 157 -16.98 -6.00 -10.93
C ASP A 157 -15.59 -5.90 -11.57
N VAL A 158 -14.83 -4.85 -11.24
CA VAL A 158 -13.42 -4.72 -11.66
C VAL A 158 -12.59 -5.89 -11.11
N PHE A 159 -12.83 -6.29 -9.85
CA PHE A 159 -12.15 -7.42 -9.22
C PHE A 159 -12.37 -8.73 -9.98
N LYS A 160 -13.63 -9.12 -10.22
CA LYS A 160 -13.96 -10.39 -10.91
C LYS A 160 -13.47 -10.41 -12.36
N ASN A 161 -13.56 -9.29 -13.07
CA ASN A 161 -13.20 -9.23 -14.48
C ASN A 161 -11.68 -9.27 -14.72
N ASN A 162 -10.87 -8.90 -13.71
CA ASN A 162 -9.42 -8.73 -13.86
C ASN A 162 -8.60 -9.45 -12.77
N LEU A 163 -9.09 -10.58 -12.23
CA LEU A 163 -8.45 -11.31 -11.12
C LEU A 163 -6.96 -11.61 -11.37
N GLY A 164 -6.60 -12.05 -12.58
CA GLY A 164 -5.21 -12.42 -12.91
C GLY A 164 -4.25 -11.23 -12.82
N HIS A 165 -4.63 -10.08 -13.40
CA HIS A 165 -3.80 -8.88 -13.37
C HIS A 165 -3.74 -8.28 -11.96
N LEU A 166 -4.88 -8.25 -11.25
CA LEU A 166 -4.96 -7.77 -9.86
C LEU A 166 -4.07 -8.59 -8.92
N LEU A 167 -4.10 -9.92 -9.05
CA LEU A 167 -3.30 -10.82 -8.22
C LEU A 167 -1.81 -10.62 -8.46
N LEU A 168 -1.39 -10.43 -9.71
CA LEU A 168 0.01 -10.17 -10.05
C LEU A 168 0.49 -8.85 -9.41
N MET A 169 -0.31 -7.79 -9.49
CA MET A 169 0.00 -6.52 -8.85
C MET A 169 0.06 -6.65 -7.32
N ALA A 170 -0.89 -7.38 -6.73
CA ALA A 170 -0.92 -7.64 -5.28
C ALA A 170 0.34 -8.37 -4.80
N ILE A 171 0.81 -9.39 -5.53
CA ILE A 171 2.01 -10.16 -5.19
C ILE A 171 3.26 -9.26 -5.24
N ILE A 172 3.41 -8.44 -6.28
CA ILE A 172 4.56 -7.53 -6.39
C ILE A 172 4.59 -6.56 -5.21
N LEU A 173 3.46 -5.91 -4.92
CA LEU A 173 3.35 -4.97 -3.80
C LEU A 173 3.52 -5.68 -2.44
N PHE A 174 3.05 -6.92 -2.30
CA PHE A 174 3.26 -7.72 -1.10
C PHE A 174 4.74 -7.99 -0.85
N ILE A 175 5.50 -8.39 -1.87
CA ILE A 175 6.95 -8.62 -1.74
C ILE A 175 7.66 -7.32 -1.33
N PHE A 176 7.33 -6.19 -1.96
CA PHE A 176 7.89 -4.89 -1.55
C PHE A 176 7.52 -4.53 -0.11
N GLY A 177 6.28 -4.78 0.30
CA GLY A 177 5.80 -4.56 1.66
C GLY A 177 6.56 -5.41 2.68
N VAL A 178 6.80 -6.69 2.39
CA VAL A 178 7.58 -7.59 3.25
C VAL A 178 9.04 -7.14 3.35
N ILE A 179 9.68 -6.80 2.23
CA ILE A 179 11.08 -6.33 2.24
C ILE A 179 11.20 -5.05 3.06
N ALA A 180 10.33 -4.07 2.83
CA ALA A 180 10.31 -2.83 3.59
C ALA A 180 10.01 -3.09 5.08
N GLY A 181 9.05 -3.96 5.37
CA GLY A 181 8.68 -4.36 6.73
C GLY A 181 9.84 -5.00 7.48
N VAL A 182 10.59 -5.91 6.85
CA VAL A 182 11.78 -6.54 7.46
C VAL A 182 12.87 -5.52 7.73
N ILE A 183 13.13 -4.59 6.79
CA ILE A 183 14.11 -3.51 6.97
C ILE A 183 13.71 -2.61 8.14
N LEU A 184 12.42 -2.29 8.29
CA LEU A 184 11.91 -1.50 9.41
C LEU A 184 11.86 -2.29 10.74
N ALA A 185 11.65 -3.60 10.69
CA ALA A 185 11.64 -4.44 11.89
C ALA A 185 13.05 -4.73 12.43
N LEU A 186 14.08 -4.64 11.59
CA LEU A 186 15.47 -4.97 11.95
C LEU A 186 16.02 -4.15 13.13
N PRO A 187 15.93 -2.80 13.12
CA PRO A 187 16.36 -1.98 14.26
C PRO A 187 15.58 -2.30 15.54
N PHE A 188 14.28 -2.60 15.39
CA PHE A 188 13.43 -2.98 16.51
C PHE A 188 13.91 -4.30 17.14
N LEU A 189 14.19 -5.33 16.34
CA LEU A 189 14.73 -6.61 16.79
C LEU A 189 16.09 -6.45 17.49
N LEU A 190 16.98 -5.61 16.96
CA LEU A 190 18.28 -5.34 17.56
C LEU A 190 18.19 -4.72 18.96
N ILE A 191 17.14 -3.94 19.24
CA ILE A 191 16.88 -3.36 20.57
C ILE A 191 16.17 -4.37 21.47
N LEU A 192 15.21 -5.13 20.91
CA LEU A 192 14.36 -6.04 21.66
C LEU A 192 15.12 -7.28 22.16
N ILE A 193 15.99 -7.88 21.34
CA ILE A 193 16.69 -9.13 21.69
C ILE A 193 17.56 -8.96 22.94
N PRO A 194 18.46 -7.96 23.04
CA PRO A 194 19.28 -7.77 24.24
C PRO A 194 18.42 -7.49 25.48
N ALA A 195 17.36 -6.69 25.34
CA ALA A 195 16.46 -6.38 26.44
C ALA A 195 15.74 -7.64 26.96
N ALA A 196 15.26 -8.50 26.06
CA ALA A 196 14.63 -9.77 26.42
C ALA A 196 15.63 -10.72 27.10
N VAL A 197 16.85 -10.84 26.56
CA VAL A 197 17.90 -11.71 27.13
C VAL A 197 18.30 -11.22 28.53
N SER A 198 18.48 -9.91 28.72
CA SER A 198 18.78 -9.33 30.03
C SER A 198 17.67 -9.59 31.05
N PHE A 199 16.40 -9.58 30.62
CA PHE A 199 15.27 -9.85 31.50
C PHE A 199 15.23 -11.32 31.96
N VAL A 200 15.47 -12.25 31.03
CA VAL A 200 15.45 -13.70 31.31
C VAL A 200 16.64 -14.12 32.18
N LEU A 201 17.85 -13.62 31.90
CA LEU A 201 19.06 -13.99 32.63
C LEU A 201 19.26 -13.22 33.93
N GLY A 202 18.82 -11.95 33.98
CA GLY A 202 19.10 -11.02 35.07
C GLY A 202 18.12 -11.06 36.25
N SER A 203 17.20 -12.04 36.30
CA SER A 203 16.19 -12.22 37.36
C SER A 203 15.45 -10.92 37.77
N ALA A 204 15.20 -10.03 36.79
CA ALA A 204 14.38 -8.82 36.90
C ALA A 204 14.74 -7.82 38.02
N GLN A 205 15.93 -7.89 38.63
CA GLN A 205 16.32 -7.02 39.76
C GLN A 205 16.64 -5.57 39.35
N SER A 206 17.01 -5.32 38.08
CA SER A 206 17.37 -3.99 37.59
C SER A 206 16.34 -3.47 36.58
N THR A 207 15.81 -2.27 36.82
CA THR A 207 14.90 -1.54 35.91
C THR A 207 15.64 -0.78 34.80
N GLN A 208 16.96 -0.66 34.88
CA GLN A 208 17.79 0.04 33.90
C GLN A 208 17.65 -0.45 32.44
N PRO A 209 17.63 -1.78 32.13
CA PRO A 209 17.44 -2.23 30.75
C PRO A 209 16.07 -1.84 30.18
N LEU A 210 15.04 -1.74 31.03
CA LEU A 210 13.70 -1.36 30.62
C LEU A 210 13.63 0.13 30.23
N ILE A 211 14.29 0.99 31.00
CA ILE A 211 14.36 2.42 30.73
C ILE A 211 15.13 2.68 29.44
N LEU A 212 16.29 2.02 29.26
CA LEU A 212 17.10 2.17 28.04
C LEU A 212 16.33 1.70 26.80
N MET A 213 15.67 0.56 26.86
CA MET A 213 14.80 0.07 25.78
C MET A 213 13.70 1.08 25.46
N GLY A 214 13.04 1.64 26.47
CA GLY A 214 11.99 2.64 26.31
C GLY A 214 12.48 3.90 25.60
N VAL A 215 13.64 4.44 25.99
CA VAL A 215 14.23 5.63 25.37
C VAL A 215 14.62 5.37 23.92
N CYS A 216 15.27 4.24 23.62
CA CYS A 216 15.64 3.88 22.25
C CYS A 216 14.41 3.69 21.34
N LEU A 217 13.35 3.05 21.85
CA LEU A 217 12.10 2.85 21.11
C LEU A 217 11.39 4.19 20.87
N ALA A 218 11.32 5.06 21.89
CA ALA A 218 10.75 6.40 21.75
C ALA A 218 11.48 7.25 20.71
N ALA A 219 12.82 7.16 20.65
CA ALA A 219 13.62 7.84 19.64
C ALA A 219 13.44 7.25 18.22
N TYR A 220 13.22 5.94 18.11
CA TYR A 220 12.99 5.26 16.82
C TYR A 220 11.58 5.45 16.26
N LEU A 221 10.58 5.58 17.13
CA LEU A 221 9.17 5.71 16.78
C LEU A 221 8.85 6.79 15.72
N PRO A 222 9.35 8.04 15.78
CA PRO A 222 9.09 9.02 14.73
C PRO A 222 9.64 8.59 13.36
N ILE A 223 10.80 7.94 13.34
CA ILE A 223 11.42 7.44 12.10
C ILE A 223 10.55 6.33 11.51
N ALA A 224 10.08 5.39 12.36
CA ALA A 224 9.20 4.30 11.94
C ALA A 224 7.86 4.81 11.38
N ILE A 225 7.26 5.83 12.00
CA ILE A 225 6.01 6.44 11.52
C ILE A 225 6.21 7.07 10.14
N VAL A 226 7.27 7.86 9.96
CA VAL A 226 7.56 8.51 8.67
C VAL A 226 7.81 7.46 7.58
N ALA A 227 8.60 6.42 7.86
CA ALA A 227 8.89 5.38 6.89
C ALA A 227 7.63 4.59 6.48
N ASN A 228 6.75 4.26 7.43
CA ASN A 228 5.47 3.63 7.13
C ASN A 228 4.55 4.56 6.32
N GLY A 229 4.56 5.88 6.58
CA GLY A 229 3.83 6.85 5.77
C GLY A 229 4.28 6.90 4.31
N ILE A 230 5.60 6.85 4.06
CA ILE A 230 6.15 6.79 2.69
C ILE A 230 5.77 5.47 2.01
N LEU A 231 5.86 4.35 2.71
CA LEU A 231 5.51 3.04 2.16
C LEU A 231 4.03 2.98 1.78
N THR A 232 3.14 3.46 2.66
CA THR A 232 1.70 3.44 2.41
C THR A 232 1.31 4.38 1.26
N THR A 233 1.87 5.59 1.20
CA THR A 233 1.61 6.52 0.07
C THR A 233 2.08 5.96 -1.27
N TYR A 234 3.24 5.28 -1.32
CA TYR A 234 3.71 4.59 -2.52
C TYR A 234 2.76 3.46 -2.95
N VAL A 235 2.35 2.59 -2.02
CA VAL A 235 1.44 1.47 -2.30
C VAL A 235 0.10 1.99 -2.82
N GLN A 236 -0.45 3.05 -2.21
CA GLN A 236 -1.70 3.68 -2.64
C GLN A 236 -1.59 4.25 -4.06
N ALA A 237 -0.51 4.99 -4.36
CA ALA A 237 -0.29 5.54 -5.70
C ALA A 237 -0.14 4.45 -6.77
N ALA A 238 0.56 3.35 -6.45
CA ALA A 238 0.72 2.21 -7.35
C ALA A 238 -0.63 1.55 -7.67
N TRP A 239 -1.50 1.38 -6.68
CA TRP A 239 -2.86 0.86 -6.90
C TRP A 239 -3.73 1.79 -7.74
N THR A 240 -3.64 3.11 -7.56
CA THR A 240 -4.41 4.06 -8.37
C THR A 240 -3.95 4.07 -9.82
N LEU A 241 -2.63 4.05 -10.09
CA LEU A 241 -2.11 3.94 -11.46
C LEU A 241 -2.53 2.64 -12.13
N PHE A 242 -2.52 1.54 -11.38
CA PHE A 242 -2.97 0.24 -11.88
C PHE A 242 -4.48 0.23 -12.16
N TYR A 243 -5.30 0.83 -11.29
CA TYR A 243 -6.73 1.00 -11.56
C TYR A 243 -6.96 1.78 -12.85
N LEU A 244 -6.29 2.91 -13.03
CA LEU A 244 -6.37 3.71 -14.25
C LEU A 244 -6.01 2.89 -15.48
N GLN A 245 -4.94 2.10 -15.44
CA GLN A 245 -4.57 1.22 -16.56
C GLN A 245 -5.64 0.17 -16.87
N LEU A 246 -6.30 -0.39 -15.86
CA LEU A 246 -7.38 -1.37 -16.07
C LEU A 246 -8.66 -0.71 -16.60
N THR A 247 -8.97 0.51 -16.18
CA THR A 247 -10.17 1.23 -16.63
C THR A 247 -9.99 1.98 -17.95
N GLU A 248 -8.78 2.48 -18.24
CA GLU A 248 -8.42 3.14 -19.50
C GLU A 248 -8.24 2.15 -20.65
N GLN A 249 -8.19 0.83 -20.38
CA GLN A 249 -8.20 -0.18 -21.44
C GLN A 249 -9.61 -0.40 -22.04
N THR A 250 -10.58 0.46 -21.77
CA THR A 250 -11.90 0.46 -22.43
C THR A 250 -12.42 1.87 -22.74
N PRO A 251 -11.74 2.58 -23.65
CA PRO A 251 -12.46 3.28 -24.70
C PRO A 251 -12.00 2.73 -26.05
N GLU A 252 -12.95 2.17 -26.79
CA GLU A 252 -12.87 2.12 -28.24
C GLU A 252 -12.55 3.55 -28.68
N ILE A 253 -11.35 3.77 -29.25
CA ILE A 253 -10.93 5.09 -29.74
C ILE A 253 -11.91 5.48 -30.84
N THR A 254 -13.00 6.17 -30.48
CA THR A 254 -13.83 6.86 -31.44
C THR A 254 -12.95 7.90 -32.13
N LYS A 255 -13.01 7.96 -33.46
CA LYS A 255 -12.07 8.70 -34.33
C LYS A 255 -11.78 10.16 -33.92
N GLU A 256 -12.61 10.78 -33.08
CA GLU A 256 -12.43 12.15 -32.56
C GLU A 256 -11.13 12.36 -31.76
N ASP A 257 -10.61 11.34 -31.05
CA ASP A 257 -9.38 11.49 -30.25
C ASP A 257 -8.09 11.59 -31.09
N THR A 258 -8.18 11.25 -32.38
CA THR A 258 -7.08 11.45 -33.34
C THR A 258 -6.87 12.94 -33.60
N ILE A 259 -7.92 13.77 -33.53
CA ILE A 259 -7.85 15.20 -33.80
C ILE A 259 -7.06 15.94 -32.71
N TYR A 260 -7.26 15.59 -31.44
CA TYR A 260 -6.51 16.19 -30.33
C TYR A 260 -5.03 15.81 -30.34
N ARG A 261 -4.67 14.58 -30.74
CA ARG A 261 -3.26 14.18 -30.94
C ARG A 261 -2.58 14.95 -32.07
N ILE A 262 -3.31 15.33 -33.13
CA ILE A 262 -2.76 16.15 -34.21
C ILE A 262 -2.51 17.58 -33.73
N CYS A 263 -3.44 18.19 -32.98
CA CYS A 263 -3.27 19.54 -32.44
C CYS A 263 -2.08 19.67 -31.47
N VAL A 264 -1.87 18.70 -30.57
CA VAL A 264 -0.72 18.73 -29.65
C VAL A 264 0.60 18.52 -30.38
N LYS A 265 0.61 17.71 -31.44
CA LYS A 265 1.80 17.43 -32.24
C LYS A 265 2.18 18.57 -33.20
N SER A 266 1.25 19.46 -33.54
CA SER A 266 1.55 20.70 -34.27
C SER A 266 2.08 21.83 -33.37
N PHE A 267 2.02 21.68 -32.04
CA PHE A 267 2.50 22.67 -31.08
C PHE A 267 3.89 22.34 -30.50
N LEU A 268 4.40 21.13 -30.74
CA LEU A 268 5.75 20.66 -30.40
C LEU A 268 6.67 20.73 -31.63
#